data_AF-V2WJS7-F1
#
_entry.id   AF-V2WJS7-F1
#
_cell.length_a   1.000
_cell.length_b   1.000
_cell.length_c   1.000
_cell.angle_alpha   90.00
_cell.angle_beta   90.00
_cell.angle_gamma   90.00
#
_symmetry.space_group_name_H-M   'P 1'
#
loop_
_entity.id
_entity.type
_entity.pdbx_description
1 polymer ?
#
loop_
_entity_poly.entity_id
_entity_poly.type
_entity_poly.pdbx_seq_one_letter_code
_entity_poly.pdbx_strand_id
1 'polypeptide(L)'
;ARLPFDNIGVAVLTNDDDIGPIIREIIKYRLIDEALGLEPYDWDSIIKNASGLAIPTDNLSRQTNASDPSIDFTSLAGTYNNPGYGNFTFCLISEEPTESCREFVANTSTLLPGAINTTVPTLLAKPDTVLAEYVVLTHSDGNKFDIAAMHSFPTNNPEQPFWAKVLTAPGFVVEFAATDNGIGMAMNGGIWGAGTGVPDPTGDSLEERAEVWFRQVAPST
;
A
#
# COMPACT_ATOMS: atom_id res chain seq x y z
N ALA A 1 3.19 -10.78 27.85
CA ALA A 1 2.44 -11.88 28.49
C ALA A 1 2.33 -11.60 29.99
N ARG A 2 1.30 -12.13 30.64
CA ARG A 2 1.13 -12.03 32.11
C ARG A 2 0.90 -13.45 32.63
N LEU A 3 1.75 -13.91 33.53
CA LEU A 3 1.64 -15.20 34.22
C LEU A 3 1.45 -14.89 35.71
N PRO A 4 0.22 -14.55 36.13
CA PRO A 4 -0.05 -14.01 37.46
C PRO A 4 0.22 -15.01 38.59
N PHE A 5 0.06 -16.31 38.33
CA PHE A 5 0.31 -17.37 39.33
C PHE A 5 1.80 -17.67 39.52
N ASP A 6 2.62 -17.32 38.52
CA ASP A 6 4.07 -17.44 38.54
C ASP A 6 4.76 -16.11 38.92
N ASN A 7 3.98 -15.06 39.20
CA ASN A 7 4.44 -13.68 39.46
C ASN A 7 5.33 -13.09 38.34
N ILE A 8 5.09 -13.48 37.09
CA ILE A 8 5.87 -13.05 35.93
C ILE A 8 5.04 -12.14 35.01
N GLY A 9 5.65 -11.03 34.58
CA GLY A 9 5.13 -10.16 33.53
C GLY A 9 6.23 -9.86 32.52
N VAL A 10 5.95 -10.07 31.23
CA VAL A 10 6.89 -9.80 30.14
C VAL A 10 6.26 -8.84 29.15
N ALA A 11 6.93 -7.73 28.89
CA ALA A 11 6.58 -6.76 27.86
C ALA A 11 7.77 -6.59 26.91
N VAL A 12 7.52 -6.74 25.62
CA VAL A 12 8.50 -6.54 24.55
C VAL A 12 7.89 -5.53 23.60
N LEU A 13 8.63 -4.47 23.31
CA LEU A 13 8.21 -3.41 22.40
C LEU A 13 9.12 -3.40 21.20
N THR A 14 8.54 -3.31 20.02
CA THR A 14 9.24 -3.14 18.74
C THR A 14 8.69 -1.88 18.07
N ASN A 15 9.53 -1.18 17.34
CA ASN A 15 9.14 -0.10 16.44
C ASN A 15 9.01 -0.58 14.98
N ASP A 16 8.87 -1.88 14.81
CA ASP A 16 8.76 -2.59 13.54
C ASP A 16 7.37 -3.25 13.52
N ASP A 17 6.57 -2.99 12.49
CA ASP A 17 5.22 -3.54 12.33
C ASP A 17 5.22 -4.87 11.56
N ASP A 18 6.28 -5.11 10.79
CA ASP A 18 6.37 -6.17 9.80
C ASP A 18 6.90 -7.46 10.39
N ILE A 19 8.10 -7.39 10.95
CA ILE A 19 8.77 -8.48 11.64
C ILE A 19 8.67 -8.29 13.16
N GLY A 20 8.40 -7.07 13.62
CA GLY A 20 8.31 -6.79 15.05
C GLY A 20 7.25 -7.60 15.78
N PRO A 21 6.04 -7.87 15.26
CA PRO A 21 5.11 -8.81 15.88
C PRO A 21 5.72 -10.21 16.07
N ILE A 22 6.48 -10.71 15.10
CA ILE A 22 7.15 -12.02 15.15
C ILE A 22 8.29 -12.01 16.17
N ILE A 23 9.21 -11.05 16.07
CA ILE A 23 10.36 -10.89 16.99
C ILE A 23 9.86 -10.69 18.42
N ARG A 24 8.81 -9.89 18.61
CA ARG A 24 8.17 -9.67 19.91
C ARG A 24 7.72 -10.98 20.52
N GLU A 25 7.08 -11.85 19.76
CA GLU A 25 6.63 -13.16 20.23
C GLU A 25 7.80 -14.09 20.56
N ILE A 26 8.81 -14.18 19.68
CA ILE A 26 10.02 -15.00 19.90
C ILE A 26 10.72 -14.58 21.20
N ILE A 27 11.02 -13.30 21.36
CA ILE A 27 11.70 -12.77 22.55
C ILE A 27 10.83 -12.98 23.80
N LYS A 28 9.52 -12.70 23.70
CA LYS A 28 8.60 -12.85 24.83
C LYS A 28 8.57 -14.28 25.36
N TYR A 29 8.47 -15.30 24.49
CA TYR A 29 8.43 -16.68 24.94
C TYR A 29 9.80 -17.20 25.38
N ARG A 30 10.88 -16.75 24.73
CA ARG A 30 12.24 -17.02 25.19
C ARG A 30 12.47 -16.56 26.64
N LEU A 31 12.01 -15.36 26.98
CA LEU A 31 12.12 -14.81 28.33
C LEU A 31 11.23 -15.55 29.35
N ILE A 32 10.09 -16.09 28.91
CA ILE A 32 9.21 -16.89 29.77
C ILE A 32 9.84 -18.25 30.08
N ASP A 33 10.42 -18.93 29.08
CA ASP A 33 11.11 -20.21 29.30
C ASP A 33 12.24 -20.04 30.32
N GLU A 34 13.04 -18.99 30.16
CA GLU A 34 14.13 -18.68 31.08
C GLU A 34 13.63 -18.38 32.50
N ALA A 35 12.58 -17.55 32.63
CA ALA A 35 12.03 -17.19 33.93
C ALA A 35 11.39 -18.38 34.67
N LEU A 36 10.89 -19.38 33.94
CA LEU A 36 10.30 -20.61 34.49
C LEU A 36 11.32 -21.74 34.65
N GLY A 37 12.57 -21.55 34.24
CA GLY A 37 13.60 -22.60 34.26
C GLY A 37 13.34 -23.75 33.30
N LEU A 38 12.62 -23.49 32.21
CA LEU A 38 12.33 -24.46 31.16
C LEU A 38 13.50 -24.60 30.18
N GLU A 39 13.58 -25.75 29.51
CA GLU A 39 14.54 -25.96 28.44
C GLU A 39 14.23 -24.98 27.28
N PRO A 40 15.25 -24.27 26.75
CA PRO A 40 15.15 -23.45 25.55
C PRO A 40 14.36 -24.09 24.40
N TYR A 41 13.18 -23.55 24.09
CA TYR A 41 12.42 -24.00 22.92
C TYR A 41 12.74 -23.13 21.69
N ASP A 42 12.78 -23.74 20.50
CA ASP A 42 13.04 -23.04 19.24
C ASP A 42 11.79 -22.30 18.75
N TRP A 43 11.51 -21.18 19.42
CA TRP A 43 10.40 -20.30 19.08
C TRP A 43 10.55 -19.64 17.70
N ASP A 44 11.78 -19.46 17.21
CA ASP A 44 12.04 -18.85 15.91
C ASP A 44 11.48 -19.71 14.78
N SER A 45 11.84 -21.00 14.76
CA SER A 45 11.38 -21.93 13.72
C SER A 45 9.86 -22.14 13.76
N ILE A 46 9.26 -22.18 14.95
CA ILE A 46 7.81 -22.39 15.11
C ILE A 46 7.02 -21.17 14.66
N ILE A 47 7.43 -19.98 15.11
CA ILE A 47 6.70 -18.76 14.76
C ILE A 47 6.88 -18.45 13.26
N LYS A 48 8.06 -18.70 12.67
CA LYS A 48 8.25 -18.60 11.21
C LYS A 48 7.35 -19.57 10.42
N ASN A 49 7.22 -20.81 10.88
CA ASN A 49 6.35 -21.79 10.21
C ASN A 49 4.85 -21.49 10.41
N ALA A 50 4.45 -20.99 11.58
CA ALA A 50 3.05 -20.68 11.89
C ALA A 50 2.58 -19.34 11.31
N SER A 51 3.49 -18.37 11.16
CA SER A 51 3.17 -17.06 10.56
C SER A 51 2.91 -17.13 9.06
N GLY A 52 3.27 -18.26 8.41
CA GLY A 52 2.97 -18.48 7.00
C GLY A 52 3.35 -17.29 6.15
N LEU A 53 4.56 -16.74 6.36
CA LEU A 53 5.12 -15.62 5.61
C LEU A 53 5.16 -16.01 4.13
N ALA A 54 4.00 -15.86 3.50
CA ALA A 54 3.80 -16.00 2.08
C ALA A 54 4.65 -14.92 1.47
N ILE A 55 5.64 -15.35 0.69
CA ILE A 55 6.19 -14.56 -0.40
C ILE A 55 4.98 -13.92 -1.08
N PRO A 56 4.92 -12.58 -1.20
CA PRO A 56 3.82 -11.92 -1.88
C PRO A 56 3.64 -12.60 -3.22
N THR A 57 2.48 -13.23 -3.40
CA THR A 57 2.09 -13.83 -4.67
C THR A 57 2.03 -12.70 -5.68
N ASP A 58 2.94 -12.77 -6.66
CA ASP A 58 2.74 -12.22 -7.99
C ASP A 58 1.34 -12.62 -8.47
N ASN A 59 0.33 -11.78 -8.26
CA ASN A 59 -1.01 -11.96 -8.81
C ASN A 59 -1.81 -10.66 -8.71
N LEU A 60 -1.30 -9.61 -9.33
CA LEU A 60 -2.15 -8.59 -9.93
C LEU A 60 -2.09 -8.81 -11.44
N SER A 61 -2.70 -9.90 -11.91
CA SER A 61 -2.85 -10.12 -13.35
C SER A 61 -3.98 -9.23 -13.84
N ARG A 62 -3.63 -8.14 -14.53
CA ARG A 62 -4.57 -7.35 -15.34
C ARG A 62 -5.43 -8.31 -16.16
N GLN A 63 -6.76 -8.11 -16.15
CA GLN A 63 -7.65 -8.96 -16.94
C GLN A 63 -7.23 -8.88 -18.41
N THR A 64 -7.18 -10.03 -19.10
CA THR A 64 -6.68 -10.14 -20.48
C THR A 64 -7.46 -9.29 -21.49
N ASN A 65 -8.66 -8.83 -21.11
CA ASN A 65 -9.55 -7.98 -21.92
C ASN A 65 -9.96 -6.69 -21.19
N ALA A 66 -9.05 -6.08 -20.42
CA ALA A 66 -9.30 -4.80 -19.76
C ALA A 66 -9.67 -3.72 -20.79
N SER A 67 -10.77 -3.03 -20.54
CA SER A 67 -11.21 -1.86 -21.29
C SER A 67 -10.43 -0.61 -20.85
N ASP A 68 -10.19 0.31 -21.78
CA ASP A 68 -9.59 1.60 -21.45
C ASP A 68 -10.56 2.45 -20.61
N PRO A 69 -10.04 3.34 -19.75
CA PRO A 69 -10.87 4.28 -19.02
C PRO A 69 -11.62 5.22 -19.96
N SER A 70 -12.77 5.69 -19.50
CA SER A 70 -13.55 6.74 -20.18
C SER A 70 -12.87 8.11 -20.18
N ILE A 71 -11.82 8.28 -19.37
CA ILE A 71 -11.00 9.49 -19.25
C ILE A 71 -9.60 9.13 -19.68
N ASP A 72 -8.96 9.98 -20.49
CA ASP A 72 -7.60 9.73 -20.95
C ASP A 72 -6.60 9.62 -19.79
N PHE A 73 -5.67 8.67 -19.87
CA PHE A 73 -4.69 8.40 -18.80
C PHE A 73 -3.87 9.64 -18.44
N THR A 74 -3.54 10.49 -19.41
CA THR A 74 -2.78 11.72 -19.13
C THR A 74 -3.59 12.72 -18.31
N SER A 75 -4.91 12.75 -18.49
CA SER A 75 -5.82 13.62 -17.74
C SER A 75 -6.02 13.15 -16.29
N LEU A 76 -5.80 11.86 -16.02
CA LEU A 76 -5.84 11.32 -14.66
C LEU A 76 -4.62 11.72 -13.83
N ALA A 77 -3.50 12.11 -14.45
CA ALA A 77 -2.33 12.64 -13.75
C ALA A 77 -2.62 14.05 -13.20
N GLY A 78 -2.29 14.28 -11.93
CA GLY A 78 -2.54 15.54 -11.25
C GLY A 78 -2.66 15.41 -9.73
N THR A 79 -2.96 16.52 -9.08
CA THR A 79 -3.15 16.61 -7.63
C THR A 79 -4.62 16.42 -7.28
N TYR A 80 -4.88 15.48 -6.39
CA TYR A 80 -6.19 15.15 -5.83
C TYR A 80 -6.20 15.48 -4.34
N ASN A 81 -7.22 16.23 -3.89
CA ASN A 81 -7.35 16.64 -2.50
C ASN A 81 -8.58 16.01 -1.84
N ASN A 82 -8.39 15.60 -0.58
CA ASN A 82 -9.47 15.41 0.38
C ASN A 82 -9.08 16.13 1.69
N PRO A 83 -9.96 16.93 2.32
CA PRO A 83 -9.62 17.68 3.52
C PRO A 83 -9.13 16.84 4.71
N GLY A 84 -9.55 15.58 4.82
CA GLY A 84 -9.14 14.66 5.89
C GLY A 84 -7.86 13.87 5.58
N TYR A 85 -7.53 13.68 4.30
CA TYR A 85 -6.40 12.84 3.86
C TYR A 85 -5.26 13.63 3.18
N GLY A 86 -5.47 14.91 2.89
CA GLY A 86 -4.49 15.76 2.23
C GLY A 86 -4.46 15.62 0.72
N ASN A 87 -3.28 15.84 0.14
CA ASN A 87 -3.05 15.86 -1.31
C ASN A 87 -2.29 14.63 -1.77
N PHE A 88 -2.76 14.02 -2.85
CA PHE A 88 -2.01 13.06 -3.64
C PHE A 88 -1.73 13.64 -5.02
N THR A 89 -0.45 13.84 -5.37
CA THR A 89 -0.04 14.23 -6.71
C THR A 89 0.44 13.01 -7.47
N PHE A 90 -0.34 12.60 -8.47
CA PHE A 90 -0.06 11.45 -9.31
C PHE A 90 0.62 11.85 -10.61
N CYS A 91 1.69 11.14 -10.93
CA CYS A 91 2.40 11.18 -12.20
C CYS A 91 2.10 9.92 -13.00
N LEU A 92 1.80 10.06 -14.29
CA LEU A 92 1.71 8.92 -15.19
C LEU A 92 3.11 8.39 -15.50
N ILE A 93 3.33 7.09 -15.30
CA ILE A 93 4.53 6.40 -15.77
C ILE A 93 4.39 6.21 -17.28
N SER A 94 5.09 7.05 -18.05
CA SER A 94 5.11 7.01 -19.52
C SER A 94 6.51 7.31 -20.05
N GLU A 95 6.74 7.07 -21.35
CA GLU A 95 7.99 7.44 -22.03
C GLU A 95 8.18 8.96 -22.11
N GLU A 96 7.06 9.70 -22.21
CA GLU A 96 7.02 11.16 -22.26
C GLU A 96 6.22 11.73 -21.08
N PRO A 97 6.80 11.74 -19.86
CA PRO A 97 6.14 12.33 -18.70
C PRO A 97 6.12 13.86 -18.81
N THR A 98 5.13 14.47 -18.14
CA THR A 98 5.05 15.92 -17.95
C THR A 98 6.30 16.48 -17.27
N GLU A 99 6.55 17.78 -17.42
CA GLU A 99 7.80 18.39 -16.94
C GLU A 99 7.96 18.22 -15.43
N SER A 100 6.88 18.42 -14.66
CA SER A 100 6.88 18.22 -13.21
C SER A 100 7.12 16.76 -12.78
N CYS A 101 6.79 15.79 -13.63
CA CYS A 101 6.90 14.36 -13.31
C CYS A 101 8.21 13.73 -13.80
N ARG A 102 8.95 14.39 -14.69
CA ARG A 102 10.08 13.78 -15.41
C ARG A 102 11.14 13.16 -14.50
N GLU A 103 11.61 13.90 -13.49
CA GLU A 103 12.63 13.40 -12.55
C GLU A 103 12.09 12.25 -11.71
N PHE A 104 10.83 12.37 -11.27
CA PHE A 104 10.20 11.36 -10.43
C PHE A 104 10.02 10.02 -11.18
N VAL A 105 9.50 10.08 -12.41
CA VAL A 105 9.34 8.92 -13.30
C VAL A 105 10.70 8.32 -13.65
N ALA A 106 11.71 9.14 -13.97
CA ALA A 106 13.05 8.65 -14.32
C ALA A 106 13.72 7.85 -13.18
N ASN A 107 13.50 8.23 -11.92
CA ASN A 107 14.08 7.56 -10.76
C ASN A 107 13.29 6.34 -10.29
N THR A 108 12.11 6.08 -10.87
CA THR A 108 11.17 5.08 -10.36
C THR A 108 11.73 3.65 -10.41
N SER A 109 12.45 3.27 -11.47
CA SER A 109 13.04 1.93 -11.58
C SER A 109 14.13 1.66 -10.53
N THR A 110 14.84 2.71 -10.11
CA THR A 110 15.87 2.65 -9.06
C THR A 110 15.24 2.59 -7.67
N LEU A 111 14.22 3.41 -7.41
CA LEU A 111 13.58 3.55 -6.10
C LEU A 111 12.59 2.40 -5.82
N LEU A 112 11.92 1.90 -6.85
CA LEU A 112 10.89 0.86 -6.78
C LEU A 112 11.22 -0.32 -7.71
N PRO A 113 12.38 -0.97 -7.55
CA PRO A 113 12.84 -1.99 -8.50
C PRO A 113 11.90 -3.20 -8.50
N GLY A 114 11.42 -3.56 -9.70
CA GLY A 114 10.53 -4.70 -9.91
C GLY A 114 9.08 -4.51 -9.45
N ALA A 115 8.76 -3.38 -8.82
CA ALA A 115 7.43 -3.14 -8.24
C ALA A 115 6.42 -2.57 -9.25
N ILE A 116 6.90 -2.00 -10.36
CA ILE A 116 6.05 -1.40 -11.40
C ILE A 116 6.20 -2.15 -12.71
N ASN A 117 5.08 -2.58 -13.27
CA ASN A 117 5.01 -3.15 -14.60
C ASN A 117 4.78 -2.02 -15.63
N THR A 118 5.83 -1.66 -16.38
CA THR A 118 5.78 -0.58 -17.38
C THR A 118 4.89 -0.86 -18.59
N THR A 119 4.39 -2.10 -18.75
CA THR A 119 3.45 -2.45 -19.82
C THR A 119 1.99 -2.11 -19.47
N VAL A 120 1.72 -1.73 -18.22
CA VAL A 120 0.38 -1.37 -17.75
C VAL A 120 0.38 0.11 -17.38
N PRO A 121 -0.60 0.91 -17.88
CA PRO A 121 -0.74 2.30 -17.47
C PRO A 121 -0.80 2.42 -15.95
N THR A 122 0.13 3.20 -15.39
CA THR A 122 0.35 3.28 -13.95
C THR A 122 0.49 4.73 -13.52
N LEU A 123 -0.26 5.14 -12.49
CA LEU A 123 -0.08 6.43 -11.83
C LEU A 123 0.74 6.22 -10.54
N LEU A 124 1.73 7.07 -10.31
CA LEU A 124 2.61 7.01 -9.15
C LEU A 124 2.54 8.32 -8.38
N ALA A 125 2.41 8.25 -7.05
CA ALA A 125 2.52 9.38 -6.15
C ALA A 125 3.55 9.12 -5.05
N LYS A 126 4.15 10.20 -4.55
CA LYS A 126 4.94 10.23 -3.31
C LYS A 126 4.22 11.12 -2.30
N PRO A 127 3.25 10.59 -1.54
CA PRO A 127 2.48 11.39 -0.60
C PRO A 127 3.35 11.85 0.57
N ASP A 128 3.05 13.03 1.11
CA ASP A 128 3.64 13.52 2.36
C ASP A 128 2.88 12.95 3.56
N THR A 129 2.88 11.63 3.69
CA THR A 129 2.19 10.92 4.78
C THR A 129 3.12 9.91 5.44
N VAL A 130 2.93 9.68 6.72
CA VAL A 130 3.74 8.71 7.50
C VAL A 130 3.35 7.25 7.26
N LEU A 131 2.31 6.98 6.48
CA LEU A 131 1.73 5.64 6.30
C LEU A 131 2.35 4.86 5.13
N ALA A 132 2.89 5.57 4.13
CA ALA A 132 3.58 4.97 2.99
C ALA A 132 4.44 6.03 2.29
N GLU A 133 5.56 5.62 1.69
CA GLU A 133 6.40 6.51 0.91
C GLU A 133 5.89 6.71 -0.52
N TYR A 134 5.31 5.65 -1.11
CA TYR A 134 4.82 5.66 -2.48
C TYR A 134 3.41 5.08 -2.54
N VAL A 135 2.61 5.58 -3.46
CA VAL A 135 1.30 5.02 -3.82
C VAL A 135 1.29 4.78 -5.32
N VAL A 136 1.02 3.55 -5.73
CA VAL A 136 0.96 3.09 -7.10
C VAL A 136 -0.48 2.73 -7.45
N LEU A 137 -1.01 3.30 -8.51
CA LEU A 137 -2.32 2.93 -9.08
C LEU A 137 -2.08 2.25 -10.42
N THR A 138 -2.32 0.96 -10.48
CA THR A 138 -2.14 0.14 -11.69
C THR A 138 -3.48 -0.05 -12.38
N HIS A 139 -3.58 0.28 -13.66
CA HIS A 139 -4.85 0.14 -14.40
C HIS A 139 -5.34 -1.31 -14.41
N SER A 140 -6.60 -1.50 -14.03
CA SER A 140 -7.24 -2.82 -13.95
C SER A 140 -8.24 -3.03 -15.08
N ASP A 141 -9.32 -2.24 -15.12
CA ASP A 141 -10.37 -2.27 -16.15
C ASP A 141 -11.24 -0.99 -16.08
N GLY A 142 -11.56 -0.42 -17.25
CA GLY A 142 -12.33 0.81 -17.36
C GLY A 142 -11.71 1.92 -16.51
N ASN A 143 -12.51 2.57 -15.66
CA ASN A 143 -12.05 3.63 -14.77
C ASN A 143 -11.39 3.12 -13.47
N LYS A 144 -11.15 1.82 -13.32
CA LYS A 144 -10.68 1.21 -12.07
C LYS A 144 -9.19 0.92 -12.08
N PHE A 145 -8.57 1.10 -10.93
CA PHE A 145 -7.15 0.89 -10.69
C PHE A 145 -6.95 0.13 -9.38
N ASP A 146 -6.03 -0.82 -9.38
CA ASP A 146 -5.56 -1.47 -8.16
C ASP A 146 -4.58 -0.52 -7.48
N ILE A 147 -4.74 -0.34 -6.16
CA ILE A 147 -3.86 0.53 -5.37
C ILE A 147 -2.86 -0.29 -4.58
N ALA A 148 -1.60 0.13 -4.65
CA ALA A 148 -0.52 -0.38 -3.83
C ALA A 148 0.19 0.74 -3.08
N ALA A 149 0.22 0.67 -1.75
CA ALA A 149 1.09 1.51 -0.93
C ALA A 149 2.43 0.81 -0.74
N MET A 150 3.53 1.54 -0.86
CA MET A 150 4.88 0.96 -0.86
C MET A 150 5.88 1.75 -0.03
N HIS A 151 6.87 1.03 0.50
CA HIS A 151 8.12 1.60 1.04
C HIS A 151 9.31 1.25 0.15
N SER A 152 10.26 2.18 0.04
CA SER A 152 11.56 1.93 -0.58
C SER A 152 12.64 1.93 0.50
N PHE A 153 13.35 0.82 0.62
CA PHE A 153 14.38 0.66 1.64
C PHE A 153 15.77 0.63 0.98
N PRO A 154 16.73 1.41 1.49
CA PRO A 154 18.10 1.34 0.99
C PRO A 154 18.73 -0.02 1.31
N THR A 155 19.63 -0.47 0.44
CA THR A 155 20.46 -1.66 0.65
C THR A 155 21.92 -1.27 0.80
N ASN A 156 22.75 -2.25 1.15
CA ASN A 156 24.22 -2.13 1.11
C ASN A 156 24.81 -2.59 -0.24
N ASN A 157 23.98 -2.86 -1.24
CA ASN A 157 24.41 -3.29 -2.57
C ASN A 157 24.36 -2.09 -3.54
N PRO A 158 25.50 -1.58 -4.02
CA PRO A 158 25.51 -0.45 -4.96
C PRO A 158 24.86 -0.77 -6.32
N GLU A 159 24.79 -2.04 -6.72
CA GLU A 159 24.13 -2.46 -7.97
C GLU A 159 22.60 -2.52 -7.85
N GLN A 160 22.09 -2.66 -6.62
CA GLN A 160 20.67 -2.66 -6.31
C GLN A 160 20.45 -1.83 -5.04
N PRO A 161 20.60 -0.50 -5.12
CA PRO A 161 20.70 0.38 -3.95
C PRO A 161 19.41 0.45 -3.13
N PHE A 162 18.28 -0.01 -3.67
CA PHE A 162 17.00 -0.08 -2.99
C PHE A 162 16.30 -1.42 -3.22
N TRP A 163 15.38 -1.76 -2.33
CA TRP A 163 14.33 -2.74 -2.57
C TRP A 163 12.98 -2.14 -2.17
N ALA A 164 11.92 -2.58 -2.83
CA ALA A 164 10.57 -2.08 -2.60
C ALA A 164 9.70 -3.11 -1.89
N LYS A 165 8.86 -2.65 -0.98
CA LYS A 165 7.88 -3.46 -0.27
C LYS A 165 6.47 -2.95 -0.53
N VAL A 166 5.56 -3.84 -0.89
CA VAL A 166 4.13 -3.57 -0.92
C VAL A 166 3.54 -3.76 0.48
N LEU A 167 2.75 -2.79 0.93
CA LEU A 167 2.16 -2.71 2.27
C LEU A 167 0.65 -2.98 2.26
N THR A 168 0.00 -2.72 1.14
CA THR A 168 -1.44 -2.90 0.99
C THR A 168 -1.81 -4.35 0.78
N ALA A 169 -2.86 -4.78 1.49
CA ALA A 169 -3.55 -6.03 1.19
C ALA A 169 -4.26 -5.96 -0.18
N PRO A 170 -4.48 -7.09 -0.86
CA PRO A 170 -5.28 -7.11 -2.09
C PRO A 170 -6.74 -6.74 -1.82
N GLY A 171 -7.41 -6.13 -2.81
CA GLY A 171 -8.84 -5.82 -2.78
C GLY A 171 -9.20 -4.34 -2.64
N PHE A 172 -8.24 -3.47 -2.34
CA PHE A 172 -8.44 -2.03 -2.42
C PHE A 172 -8.48 -1.58 -3.89
N VAL A 173 -9.44 -0.72 -4.21
CA VAL A 173 -9.63 -0.22 -5.57
C VAL A 173 -9.78 1.29 -5.59
N VAL A 174 -9.22 1.91 -6.61
CA VAL A 174 -9.44 3.31 -6.95
C VAL A 174 -10.29 3.37 -8.21
N GLU A 175 -11.31 4.21 -8.21
CA GLU A 175 -12.16 4.44 -9.38
C GLU A 175 -12.24 5.93 -9.69
N PHE A 176 -12.03 6.29 -10.96
CA PHE A 176 -12.13 7.67 -11.43
C PHE A 176 -13.49 7.95 -12.06
N ALA A 177 -13.95 9.20 -11.95
CA ALA A 177 -15.13 9.66 -12.69
C ALA A 177 -14.97 11.12 -13.11
N ALA A 178 -15.50 11.44 -14.29
CA ALA A 178 -15.73 12.81 -14.68
C ALA A 178 -16.89 13.36 -13.85
N THR A 179 -16.75 14.59 -13.39
CA THR A 179 -17.71 15.33 -12.59
C THR A 179 -17.96 16.68 -13.25
N ASP A 180 -19.00 17.39 -12.81
CA ASP A 180 -19.27 18.76 -13.26
C ASP A 180 -18.10 19.72 -13.01
N ASN A 181 -17.22 19.41 -12.05
CA ASN A 181 -16.13 20.27 -11.60
C ASN A 181 -14.74 19.70 -11.91
N GLY A 182 -14.62 18.74 -12.84
CA GLY A 182 -13.35 18.10 -13.20
C GLY A 182 -13.35 16.61 -12.92
N ILE A 183 -12.23 16.05 -12.48
CA ILE A 183 -12.10 14.61 -12.24
C ILE A 183 -12.17 14.33 -10.74
N GLY A 184 -12.95 13.31 -10.37
CA GLY A 184 -13.00 12.76 -9.02
C GLY A 184 -12.34 11.40 -8.95
N MET A 185 -11.83 11.07 -7.76
CA MET A 185 -11.17 9.80 -7.47
C MET A 185 -11.77 9.21 -6.20
N ALA A 186 -12.46 8.09 -6.33
CA ALA A 186 -12.96 7.29 -5.22
C ALA A 186 -11.93 6.25 -4.81
N MET A 187 -11.72 6.09 -3.51
CA MET A 187 -11.00 4.96 -2.95
C MET A 187 -11.99 4.09 -2.16
N ASN A 188 -11.97 2.79 -2.42
CA ASN A 188 -12.88 1.78 -1.84
C ASN A 188 -12.14 0.49 -1.50
N GLY A 189 -12.82 -0.41 -0.79
CA GLY A 189 -12.34 -1.78 -0.52
C GLY A 189 -12.03 -2.03 0.95
N GLY A 190 -12.69 -1.32 1.86
CA GLY A 190 -12.54 -1.46 3.30
C GLY A 190 -11.33 -0.70 3.84
N ILE A 191 -11.02 0.47 3.30
CA ILE A 191 -9.86 1.31 3.69
C ILE A 191 -9.93 1.69 5.16
N TRP A 192 -11.14 1.84 5.70
CA TRP A 192 -11.35 2.12 7.12
C TRP A 192 -11.26 0.89 8.02
N GLY A 193 -11.20 -0.32 7.46
CA GLY A 193 -11.15 -1.56 8.24
C GLY A 193 -12.39 -1.74 9.13
N ALA A 194 -13.56 -1.27 8.69
CA ALA A 194 -14.79 -1.26 9.48
C ALA A 194 -15.23 -2.67 9.95
N GLY A 195 -14.71 -3.72 9.30
CA GLY A 195 -14.91 -5.10 9.67
C GLY A 195 -16.15 -5.72 9.02
N THR A 196 -16.28 -7.03 9.19
CA THR A 196 -17.37 -7.80 8.60
C THR A 196 -18.74 -7.36 9.16
N GLY A 197 -19.69 -7.12 8.26
CA GLY A 197 -21.06 -6.76 8.62
C GLY A 197 -21.35 -5.27 8.73
N VAL A 198 -20.33 -4.41 8.56
CA VAL A 198 -20.56 -2.98 8.32
C VAL A 198 -20.85 -2.78 6.83
N PRO A 199 -22.01 -2.21 6.45
CA PRO A 199 -22.31 -1.94 5.05
C PRO A 199 -21.37 -0.89 4.46
N ASP A 200 -20.99 -1.07 3.20
CA ASP A 200 -20.27 -0.05 2.43
C ASP A 200 -21.16 1.19 2.21
N PRO A 201 -20.56 2.36 1.94
CA PRO A 201 -21.31 3.54 1.52
C PRO A 201 -22.21 3.25 0.30
N THR A 202 -23.40 3.85 0.28
CA THR A 202 -24.39 3.63 -0.78
C THR A 202 -24.87 4.95 -1.35
N GLY A 203 -25.18 4.96 -2.64
CA GLY A 203 -25.72 6.11 -3.36
C GLY A 203 -25.71 5.90 -4.87
N ASP A 204 -26.22 6.89 -5.60
CA ASP A 204 -26.41 6.79 -7.05
C ASP A 204 -25.14 7.20 -7.82
N SER A 205 -24.40 8.17 -7.29
CA SER A 205 -23.15 8.66 -7.84
C SER A 205 -21.93 7.95 -7.26
N LEU A 206 -20.82 7.89 -7.99
CA LEU A 206 -19.56 7.31 -7.49
C LEU A 206 -19.08 8.00 -6.21
N GLU A 207 -19.29 9.32 -6.09
CA GLU A 207 -18.94 10.09 -4.89
C GLU A 207 -19.70 9.60 -3.65
N GLU A 208 -20.99 9.29 -3.76
CA GLU A 208 -21.81 8.84 -2.62
C GLU A 208 -21.50 7.42 -2.15
N ARG A 209 -21.03 6.56 -3.07
CA ARG A 209 -20.61 5.17 -2.78
C ARG A 209 -19.12 5.05 -2.47
N ALA A 210 -18.38 6.16 -2.49
CA ALA A 210 -16.97 6.17 -2.11
C ALA A 210 -16.82 6.12 -0.59
N GLU A 211 -15.89 5.29 -0.09
CA GLU A 211 -15.41 5.45 1.28
C GLU A 211 -14.66 6.76 1.42
N VAL A 212 -13.70 7.01 0.52
CA VAL A 212 -12.99 8.29 0.48
C VAL A 212 -13.07 8.89 -0.91
N TRP A 213 -13.59 10.11 -1.00
CA TRP A 213 -13.69 10.86 -2.24
C TRP A 213 -12.65 11.98 -2.30
N PHE A 214 -11.86 12.00 -3.37
CA PHE A 214 -10.92 13.08 -3.67
C PHE A 214 -11.37 13.84 -4.91
N ARG A 215 -11.09 15.14 -4.93
CA ARG A 215 -11.30 16.00 -6.11
C ARG A 215 -9.96 16.37 -6.72
N GLN A 216 -9.84 16.30 -8.04
CA GLN A 216 -8.68 16.86 -8.74
C GLN A 216 -8.70 18.38 -8.58
N VAL A 217 -7.62 18.93 -8.05
CA VAL A 217 -7.45 20.38 -7.80
C VAL A 217 -6.43 21.02 -8.74
N ALA A 218 -5.57 20.22 -9.37
CA ALA A 218 -4.65 20.67 -10.42
C ALA A 218 -4.27 19.49 -11.34
N PRO A 219 -4.18 19.67 -12.66
CA PRO A 219 -3.57 18.68 -13.54
C PRO A 219 -2.04 18.64 -13.34
N SER A 220 -1.40 17.53 -13.75
CA SER A 220 0.07 17.51 -13.85
C SER A 220 0.51 18.35 -15.05
N THR A 221 1.46 19.26 -14.84
CA THR A 221 2.04 20.15 -15.87
C THR A 221 3.45 19.74 -16.26
#